data_AF-A0A2G9TBU1-F1
#
_entry.id   AF-A0A2G9TBU1-F1
#
_cell.length_a   1.000
_cell.length_b   1.000
_cell.length_c   1.000
_cell.angle_alpha   90.00
_cell.angle_beta   90.00
_cell.angle_gamma   90.00
#
_symmetry.space_group_name_H-M   'P 1'
#
loop_
_entity.id
_entity.type
_entity.pdbx_description
1 polymer ?
#
loop_
_entity_poly.entity_id
_entity_poly.type
_entity_poly.pdbx_seq_one_letter_code
_entity_poly.pdbx_strand_id
1 'polypeptide(L)'
;MTAIRISDADRKLIDELKSKIQYELELVPSYSDDLSLLRWLVGWDRKVDVIVPKIRFSLRAIHALGLHKEDLSTLDKVTAKCDECSKPLQYLP
;
A
#
# COMPACT_ATOMS: atom_id res chain seq x y z
N MET A 1 0.97 -23.89 6.24
CA MET A 1 0.57 -22.75 5.37
C MET A 1 0.53 -23.27 3.94
N THR A 2 -0.64 -23.26 3.30
CA THR A 2 -0.79 -23.68 1.90
C THR A 2 -0.06 -22.67 1.02
N ALA A 3 0.82 -23.12 0.13
CA ALA A 3 1.50 -22.22 -0.80
C ALA A 3 0.45 -21.51 -1.65
N ILE A 4 0.36 -20.18 -1.53
CA ILE A 4 -0.55 -19.38 -2.35
C ILE A 4 -0.07 -19.50 -3.80
N ARG A 5 -0.82 -20.24 -4.62
CA ARG A 5 -0.54 -20.38 -6.05
C ARG A 5 -1.14 -19.20 -6.78
N ILE A 6 -0.28 -18.32 -7.27
CA ILE A 6 -0.66 -17.22 -8.15
C ILE A 6 -0.67 -17.78 -9.58
N SER A 7 -1.76 -17.55 -10.30
CA SER A 7 -1.90 -18.05 -11.68
C SER A 7 -0.91 -17.37 -12.63
N ASP A 8 -0.60 -18.01 -13.76
CA ASP A 8 0.26 -17.41 -14.78
C ASP A 8 -0.36 -16.13 -15.39
N ALA A 9 -1.69 -16.05 -15.42
CA ALA A 9 -2.40 -14.85 -15.84
C ALA A 9 -2.21 -13.70 -14.83
N ASP A 10 -2.36 -13.98 -13.54
CA ASP A 10 -2.11 -13.00 -12.48
C ASP A 10 -0.63 -12.59 -12.44
N ARG A 11 0.30 -13.51 -12.73
CA ARG A 11 1.74 -13.24 -12.82
C ARG A 11 2.04 -12.14 -13.83
N LYS A 12 1.49 -12.28 -15.04
CA LYS A 12 1.66 -11.29 -16.11
C LYS A 12 1.11 -9.92 -15.72
N LEU A 13 -0.04 -9.88 -15.05
CA LEU A 13 -0.64 -8.64 -14.57
C LEU A 13 0.16 -7.99 -13.45
N ILE A 14 0.75 -8.79 -12.55
CA ILE A 14 1.66 -8.30 -11.51
C ILE A 14 2.88 -7.67 -12.16
N ASP A 15 3.50 -8.33 -13.14
CA ASP A 15 4.68 -7.81 -13.82
C ASP A 15 4.36 -6.54 -14.61
N GLU A 16 3.21 -6.49 -15.30
CA GLU A 16 2.71 -5.28 -15.95
C GLU A 16 2.53 -4.15 -14.93
N LEU A 17 1.83 -4.41 -13.82
CA LEU A 17 1.61 -3.43 -12.78
C LEU A 17 2.93 -2.91 -12.22
N LYS A 18 3.87 -3.80 -11.84
CA LYS A 18 5.21 -3.45 -11.34
C LYS A 18 5.94 -2.50 -12.29
N SER A 19 5.94 -2.80 -13.58
CA SER A 19 6.60 -1.94 -14.58
C SER A 19 6.00 -0.53 -14.64
N LYS A 20 4.68 -0.40 -14.43
CA LYS A 20 3.99 0.90 -14.45
C LYS A 20 4.20 1.72 -13.17
N ILE A 21 4.60 1.12 -12.04
CA ILE A 21 4.68 1.80 -10.74
C ILE A 21 6.03 1.62 -10.04
N GLN A 22 7.07 1.23 -10.78
CA GLN A 22 8.38 0.89 -10.24
C GLN A 22 8.93 1.97 -9.29
N TYR A 23 8.85 3.23 -9.72
CA TYR A 23 9.29 4.38 -8.90
C TYR A 23 8.59 4.41 -7.54
N GLU A 24 7.27 4.21 -7.49
CA GLU A 24 6.53 4.20 -6.23
C GLU A 24 6.83 2.98 -5.35
N LEU A 25 7.18 1.84 -5.94
CA LEU A 25 7.62 0.66 -5.20
C LEU A 25 8.99 0.87 -4.54
N GLU A 26 9.87 1.66 -5.16
CA GLU A 26 11.14 2.05 -4.56
C GLU A 26 10.93 2.99 -3.36
N LEU A 27 9.88 3.83 -3.38
CA LEU A 27 9.50 4.69 -2.26
C LEU A 27 8.94 3.90 -1.07
N VAL A 28 8.23 2.79 -1.34
CA VAL A 28 7.58 1.96 -0.30
C VAL A 28 7.84 0.47 -0.59
N PRO A 29 9.05 -0.05 -0.28
CA PRO A 29 9.45 -1.42 -0.65
C PRO A 29 8.58 -2.53 -0.08
N SER A 30 7.88 -2.29 1.04
CA SER A 30 6.97 -3.25 1.66
C SER A 30 5.76 -3.61 0.78
N TYR A 31 5.48 -2.84 -0.28
CA TYR A 31 4.41 -3.12 -1.25
C TYR A 31 4.90 -3.82 -2.53
N SER A 32 6.20 -4.12 -2.63
CA SER A 32 6.80 -4.72 -3.84
C SER A 32 6.54 -6.23 -3.99
N ASP A 33 5.98 -6.87 -2.97
CA ASP A 33 5.67 -8.30 -3.01
C ASP A 33 4.43 -8.62 -3.85
N ASP A 34 4.43 -9.82 -4.40
CA ASP A 34 3.38 -10.26 -5.33
C ASP A 34 2.00 -10.33 -4.70
N LEU A 35 1.89 -10.64 -3.39
CA LEU A 35 0.61 -10.75 -2.72
C LEU A 35 0.00 -9.38 -2.46
N SER A 36 0.81 -8.38 -2.10
CA SER A 36 0.37 -7.00 -1.97
C SER A 36 -0.16 -6.46 -3.29
N LEU A 37 0.54 -6.70 -4.41
CA LEU A 37 0.09 -6.28 -5.73
C LEU A 37 -1.12 -7.08 -6.22
N LEU A 38 -1.18 -8.38 -5.89
CA LEU A 38 -2.35 -9.21 -6.19
C LEU A 38 -3.61 -8.72 -5.48
N ARG A 39 -3.52 -8.22 -4.24
CA ARG A 39 -4.66 -7.61 -3.54
C ARG A 39 -5.24 -6.42 -4.30
N TRP A 40 -4.38 -5.58 -4.86
CA TRP A 40 -4.81 -4.47 -5.72
C TRP A 40 -5.45 -4.96 -7.02
N LEU A 41 -4.85 -5.97 -7.67
CA LEU A 41 -5.42 -6.58 -8.86
C LEU A 41 -6.81 -7.17 -8.57
N VAL A 42 -6.96 -7.97 -7.52
CA VAL A 42 -8.25 -8.58 -7.15
C VAL A 42 -9.28 -7.52 -6.77
N GLY A 43 -8.89 -6.50 -6.00
CA GLY A 43 -9.80 -5.44 -5.54
C GLY A 43 -10.36 -4.54 -6.64
N TRP A 44 -9.76 -4.55 -7.83
CA TRP A 44 -10.15 -3.72 -8.98
C TRP A 44 -10.41 -4.56 -10.24
N ASP A 45 -10.89 -5.80 -10.09
CA ASP A 45 -11.24 -6.71 -11.19
C ASP A 45 -10.11 -6.90 -12.22
N ARG A 46 -8.84 -6.86 -11.79
CA ARG A 46 -7.64 -6.97 -12.63
C ARG A 46 -7.50 -5.87 -13.70
N LYS A 47 -8.21 -4.76 -13.55
CA LYS A 47 -8.14 -3.61 -14.47
C LYS A 47 -6.92 -2.74 -14.15
N VAL A 48 -5.77 -3.09 -14.72
CA VAL A 48 -4.47 -2.41 -14.45
C VAL A 48 -4.57 -0.90 -14.63
N ASP A 49 -5.25 -0.43 -15.67
CA ASP A 49 -5.36 1.01 -15.98
C ASP A 49 -6.15 1.80 -14.91
N VAL A 50 -7.06 1.13 -14.21
CA VAL A 50 -7.81 1.71 -13.07
C VAL A 50 -6.94 1.73 -11.81
N ILE A 51 -6.10 0.71 -11.63
CA ILE A 51 -5.25 0.52 -10.45
C ILE A 51 -4.11 1.53 -10.42
N VAL A 52 -3.42 1.72 -11.55
CA VAL A 52 -2.20 2.53 -11.65
C VAL A 52 -2.34 3.93 -11.02
N PRO A 53 -3.32 4.77 -11.38
CA PRO A 53 -3.43 6.10 -10.77
C PRO A 53 -3.70 6.03 -9.26
N LYS A 54 -4.43 5.02 -8.78
CA LYS A 54 -4.81 4.86 -7.37
C LYS A 54 -3.64 4.40 -6.52
N ILE A 55 -2.95 3.34 -6.93
CA ILE A 55 -1.82 2.81 -6.19
C ILE A 55 -0.67 3.81 -6.17
N ARG A 56 -0.42 4.55 -7.27
CA ARG A 56 0.59 5.62 -7.29
C ARG A 56 0.29 6.68 -6.24
N PHE A 57 -0.96 7.17 -6.19
CA PHE A 57 -1.37 8.14 -5.18
C PHE A 57 -1.18 7.59 -3.76
N SER A 58 -1.64 6.37 -3.50
CA SER A 58 -1.54 5.74 -2.18
C SER A 58 -0.09 5.57 -1.72
N LEU A 59 0.80 5.02 -2.56
CA LEU A 59 2.20 4.81 -2.20
C LEU A 59 2.95 6.13 -1.99
N ARG A 60 2.69 7.14 -2.84
CA ARG A 60 3.26 8.48 -2.65
C ARG A 60 2.77 9.14 -1.37
N ALA A 61 1.50 8.98 -1.01
CA ALA A 61 0.95 9.49 0.25
C ALA A 61 1.58 8.79 1.46
N ILE A 62 1.72 7.46 1.43
CA ILE A 62 2.42 6.68 2.47
C ILE A 62 3.86 7.16 2.64
N HIS A 63 4.56 7.40 1.53
CA HIS A 63 5.93 7.91 1.56
C HIS A 63 6.00 9.33 2.14
N ALA A 64 5.17 10.26 1.61
CA ALA A 64 5.16 11.67 2.01
C ALA A 64 4.79 11.87 3.49
N LEU A 65 3.89 11.04 4.01
CA LEU A 65 3.50 11.05 5.43
C LEU A 65 4.47 10.27 6.32
N GLY A 66 5.51 9.64 5.76
CA GLY A 66 6.48 8.85 6.52
C GLY A 66 5.92 7.55 7.11
N LEU A 67 4.69 7.15 6.77
CA LEU A 67 3.98 6.01 7.38
C LEU A 67 4.69 4.67 7.17
N HIS A 68 5.47 4.53 6.10
CA HIS A 68 6.30 3.35 5.84
C HIS A 68 7.44 3.15 6.84
N LYS A 69 7.75 4.14 7.68
CA LYS A 69 8.76 4.09 8.75
C LYS A 69 8.13 3.95 10.14
N GLU A 70 6.82 4.13 10.24
CA GLU A 70 6.10 4.07 11.51
C GLU A 70 5.74 2.63 11.86
N ASP A 71 5.81 2.31 13.15
CA ASP A 71 5.35 1.02 13.65
C ASP A 71 3.85 1.10 13.96
N LEU A 72 3.03 0.60 13.05
CA LEU A 72 1.57 0.56 13.15
C LEU A 72 1.04 -0.86 13.43
N SER A 73 1.85 -1.71 14.09
CA SER A 73 1.55 -3.13 14.32
C SER A 73 0.43 -3.40 15.33
N THR A 74 0.06 -2.44 16.17
CA THR A 74 -1.00 -2.57 17.18
C THR A 74 -1.93 -1.37 17.17
N LEU A 75 -3.16 -1.57 17.66
CA LEU A 75 -4.14 -0.50 17.75
C LEU A 75 -3.63 0.68 18.59
N ASP A 76 -2.97 0.40 19.72
CA ASP A 76 -2.43 1.45 20.60
C ASP A 76 -1.40 2.34 19.89
N LYS A 77 -0.54 1.75 19.04
CA LYS A 77 0.45 2.50 18.26
C LYS A 77 -0.21 3.36 17.18
N VAL A 78 -1.27 2.85 16.55
CA VAL A 78 -2.08 3.62 15.60
C VAL A 78 -2.72 4.81 16.31
N THR A 79 -3.38 4.59 17.45
CA THR A 79 -4.01 5.66 18.24
C THR A 79 -2.99 6.72 18.65
N ALA A 80 -1.83 6.31 19.17
CA ALA A 80 -0.76 7.23 19.55
C ALA A 80 -0.30 8.11 18.37
N LYS A 81 -0.20 7.54 17.16
CA LYS A 81 0.16 8.32 15.97
C LYS A 81 -0.95 9.29 15.56
N CYS A 82 -2.21 8.87 15.63
CA CYS A 82 -3.35 9.76 15.36
C CYS A 82 -3.38 10.95 16.33
N ASP A 83 -3.13 10.72 17.61
CA ASP A 83 -3.05 11.77 18.64
C ASP A 83 -1.87 12.73 18.38
N GLU A 84 -0.71 12.21 17.97
CA GLU A 84 0.44 13.03 17.59
C GLU A 84 0.12 13.95 16.41
N CYS A 85 -0.55 13.43 15.38
CA CYS A 85 -0.96 14.21 14.21
C CYS A 85 -2.09 15.20 14.52
N SER A 86 -2.80 15.00 15.63
CA SER A 86 -4.00 15.77 16.00
C SER A 86 -3.88 16.47 17.34
N LYS A 87 -2.65 16.84 17.75
CA LYS A 87 -2.40 17.59 19.00
C LYS A 87 -3.39 18.74 19.26
N PRO A 88 -3.80 19.55 18.26
CA PRO A 88 -4.80 20.60 18.48
C PRO A 88 -6.17 20.10 19.00
N LEU A 89 -6.57 18.86 18.67
CA LEU A 89 -7.84 18.28 19.13
C LEU A 89 -7.84 17.97 20.64
N GLN A 90 -6.66 17.86 21.26
CA GLN A 90 -6.55 17.68 22.73
C GLN A 90 -6.95 18.94 23.52
N TYR A 91 -7.09 20.09 22.84
CA TYR A 91 -7.50 21.36 23.44
C TYR A 91 -8.97 21.71 23.15
N LEU A 92 -9.70 20.88 22.40
CA LEU A 92 -11.14 21.05 22.17
C LEU A 92 -11.91 20.35 23.30
N PRO A 93 -12.89 21.02 23.94
CA PRO A 93 -13.67 20.47 25.05
C PRO A 93 -14.60 19.32 24.66
#